data_AF-A0A0Q5QY10-F1
#
_entry.id   AF-A0A0Q5QY10-F1
#
_cell.length_a   1.000
_cell.length_b   1.000
_cell.length_c   1.000
_cell.angle_alpha   90.00
_cell.angle_beta   90.00
_cell.angle_gamma   90.00
#
_symmetry.space_group_name_H-M   'P 1'
#
loop_
_entity.id
_entity.type
_entity.pdbx_description
1 polymer ?
#
loop_
_entity_poly.entity_id
_entity_poly.type
_entity_poly.pdbx_seq_one_letter_code
_entity_poly.pdbx_strand_id
1 'polypeptide(L)'
;MSTRPAPDGMVRLSALLPLVSGSSVYAALKKHADATVGVDDRTHAQVMADALVEQITGAATVDALPVAVNVVMSDEVLAGNGSAAAHVTGYGPIPAHTARGLIAESLDADVATTLRRVYKAPTSGALFAMDSTARLFPTGLKHFLDLRDESCRIPYCDAPIAEYDHADPYA
;
A
#
# COMPACT_ATOMS: atom_id res chain seq x y z
N MET A 1 -0.72 2.74 15.09
CA MET A 1 -1.70 2.36 14.05
C MET A 1 -1.04 1.30 13.17
N SER A 2 -1.79 0.35 12.64
CA SER A 2 -1.28 -0.71 11.76
C SER A 2 -2.28 -1.02 10.65
N THR A 3 -1.79 -1.35 9.47
CA THR A 3 -2.57 -1.91 8.36
C THR A 3 -2.19 -3.38 8.17
N ARG A 4 -3.17 -4.22 7.84
CA ARG A 4 -2.93 -5.62 7.44
C ARG A 4 -3.78 -5.96 6.22
N PRO A 5 -3.22 -6.64 5.20
CA PRO A 5 -3.99 -7.07 4.04
C PRO A 5 -5.10 -8.04 4.44
N ALA A 6 -6.20 -7.99 3.70
CA ALA A 6 -7.34 -8.90 3.79
C ALA A 6 -7.67 -9.42 2.37
N PRO A 7 -8.51 -10.48 2.25
CA PRO A 7 -8.94 -10.99 0.95
C PRO A 7 -9.59 -9.91 0.07
N ASP A 8 -9.64 -10.17 -1.24
CA ASP A 8 -10.35 -9.35 -2.22
C ASP A 8 -9.87 -7.88 -2.34
N GLY A 9 -8.57 -7.64 -2.13
CA GLY A 9 -7.99 -6.30 -2.26
C GLY A 9 -8.25 -5.37 -1.07
N MET A 10 -8.80 -5.91 0.04
CA MET A 10 -9.18 -5.12 1.20
C MET A 10 -8.02 -4.93 2.20
N VAL A 11 -8.12 -3.88 3.03
CA VAL A 11 -7.17 -3.60 4.13
C VAL A 11 -7.88 -3.53 5.47
N ARG A 12 -7.35 -4.24 6.46
CA ARG A 12 -7.71 -4.02 7.87
C ARG A 12 -6.85 -2.91 8.48
N LEU A 13 -7.47 -1.77 8.71
CA LEU A 13 -6.88 -0.66 9.47
C LEU A 13 -7.18 -0.83 10.97
N SER A 14 -6.19 -0.64 11.85
CA SER A 14 -6.40 -0.72 13.31
C SER A 14 -5.60 0.35 14.06
N ALA A 15 -6.23 0.99 15.04
CA ALA A 15 -5.63 2.03 15.88
C ALA A 15 -5.94 1.79 17.36
N LEU A 16 -4.95 2.02 18.22
CA LEU A 16 -5.12 2.07 19.67
C LEU A 16 -5.23 3.54 20.06
N LEU A 17 -6.34 3.92 20.68
CA LEU A 17 -6.66 5.30 21.05
C LEU A 17 -7.07 5.35 22.54
N PRO A 18 -6.91 6.50 23.21
CA PRO A 18 -7.52 6.73 24.53
C PRO A 18 -9.03 6.47 24.48
N LEU A 19 -9.60 5.94 25.57
CA LEU A 19 -10.98 5.48 25.65
C LEU A 19 -11.99 6.49 25.08
N VAL A 20 -11.90 7.75 25.50
CA VAL A 20 -12.82 8.83 25.09
C VAL A 20 -12.70 9.11 23.59
N SER A 21 -11.47 9.18 23.07
CA SER A 21 -11.24 9.44 21.64
C SER A 21 -11.73 8.29 20.78
N GLY A 22 -11.40 7.04 21.15
CA GLY A 22 -11.80 5.86 20.39
C GLY A 22 -13.31 5.65 20.38
N SER A 23 -13.98 5.80 21.53
CA SER A 23 -15.44 5.69 21.62
C SER A 23 -16.16 6.81 20.86
N SER A 24 -15.60 8.03 20.88
CA SER A 24 -16.17 9.16 20.13
C SER A 24 -16.10 8.95 18.62
N VAL A 25 -14.95 8.46 18.10
CA VAL A 25 -14.81 8.13 16.66
C VAL A 25 -15.81 7.07 16.26
N TYR A 26 -15.89 5.96 17.02
CA TYR A 26 -16.83 4.88 16.71
C TYR A 26 -18.30 5.36 16.76
N ALA A 27 -18.66 6.14 17.79
CA ALA A 27 -20.01 6.68 17.93
C ALA A 27 -20.38 7.65 16.80
N ALA A 28 -19.43 8.48 16.33
CA ALA A 28 -19.65 9.39 15.22
C ALA A 28 -19.90 8.63 13.91
N LEU A 29 -19.10 7.61 13.61
CA LEU A 29 -19.29 6.75 12.42
C LEU A 29 -20.60 5.98 12.48
N LYS A 30 -20.93 5.42 13.65
CA LYS A 30 -22.19 4.70 13.86
C LYS A 30 -23.39 5.63 13.66
N LYS A 31 -23.34 6.85 14.22
CA LYS A 31 -24.40 7.86 14.05
C LYS A 31 -24.58 8.25 12.59
N HIS A 32 -23.50 8.37 11.83
CA HIS A 32 -23.57 8.63 10.39
C HIS A 32 -24.24 7.46 9.66
N ALA A 33 -23.82 6.22 9.94
CA ALA A 33 -24.45 5.03 9.34
C ALA A 33 -25.93 4.89 9.71
N ASP A 34 -26.31 5.11 10.97
CA ASP A 34 -27.71 5.07 11.42
C ASP A 34 -28.60 6.10 10.67
N ALA A 35 -28.03 7.21 10.19
CA ALA A 35 -28.74 8.24 9.44
C ALA A 35 -28.86 7.92 7.92
N THR A 36 -28.02 7.03 7.41
CA THR A 36 -27.87 6.76 5.97
C THR A 36 -28.37 5.36 5.58
N VAL A 37 -28.38 4.40 6.51
CA VAL A 37 -28.85 3.03 6.24
C VAL A 37 -30.33 3.04 5.84
N GLY A 38 -30.63 2.35 4.73
CA GLY A 38 -31.97 2.30 4.12
C GLY A 38 -32.17 3.31 2.98
N VAL A 39 -31.17 4.14 2.69
CA VAL A 39 -31.13 4.96 1.46
C VAL A 39 -30.70 4.12 0.25
N ASP A 40 -29.88 3.08 0.46
CA ASP A 40 -29.43 2.12 -0.55
C ASP A 40 -29.23 0.71 0.01
N ASP A 41 -28.76 -0.21 -0.84
CA ASP A 41 -28.56 -1.64 -0.52
C ASP A 41 -27.31 -1.92 0.34
N ARG A 42 -26.54 -0.89 0.75
CA ARG A 42 -25.34 -1.09 1.57
C ARG A 42 -25.69 -1.46 3.00
N THR A 43 -24.91 -2.37 3.55
CA THR A 43 -24.97 -2.74 4.96
C THR A 43 -24.47 -1.60 5.84
N HIS A 44 -24.93 -1.59 7.10
CA HIS A 44 -24.49 -0.64 8.11
C HIS A 44 -22.96 -0.57 8.25
N ALA A 45 -22.28 -1.72 8.21
CA ALA A 45 -20.82 -1.78 8.29
C ALA A 45 -20.12 -1.17 7.06
N GLN A 46 -20.69 -1.34 5.85
CA GLN A 46 -20.16 -0.72 4.63
C GLN A 46 -20.27 0.81 4.71
N VAL A 47 -21.42 1.33 5.14
CA VAL A 47 -21.61 2.78 5.32
C VAL A 47 -20.66 3.36 6.38
N MET A 48 -20.43 2.64 7.49
CA MET A 48 -19.42 3.05 8.49
C MET A 48 -18.00 3.09 7.92
N ALA A 49 -17.64 2.15 7.05
CA ALA A 49 -16.32 2.10 6.42
C ALA A 49 -16.13 3.26 5.43
N ASP A 50 -17.13 3.55 4.61
CA ASP A 50 -17.13 4.68 3.67
C ASP A 50 -17.00 6.00 4.43
N ALA A 51 -17.80 6.19 5.49
CA ALA A 51 -17.76 7.39 6.32
C ALA A 51 -16.40 7.58 7.03
N LEU A 52 -15.73 6.49 7.40
CA LEU A 52 -14.39 6.56 7.98
C LEU A 52 -13.37 7.09 6.96
N VAL A 53 -13.43 6.59 5.72
CA VAL A 53 -12.54 7.05 4.63
C VAL A 53 -12.81 8.52 4.36
N GLU A 54 -14.06 8.89 4.10
CA GLU A 54 -14.45 10.27 3.78
C GLU A 54 -14.03 11.27 4.86
N GLN A 55 -14.24 10.94 6.15
CA GLN A 55 -13.88 11.85 7.25
C GLN A 55 -12.36 12.02 7.42
N ILE A 56 -11.55 10.99 7.10
CA ILE A 56 -10.09 11.06 7.26
C ILE A 56 -9.44 11.72 6.06
N THR A 57 -9.90 11.42 4.85
CA THR A 57 -9.25 11.83 3.60
C THR A 57 -9.88 13.09 3.02
N GLY A 58 -11.10 13.45 3.42
CA GLY A 58 -11.90 14.51 2.82
C GLY A 58 -12.45 14.16 1.44
N ALA A 59 -12.22 12.93 0.96
CA ALA A 59 -12.67 12.47 -0.34
C ALA A 59 -13.98 11.68 -0.21
N ALA A 60 -15.03 12.18 -0.85
CA ALA A 60 -16.33 11.52 -0.86
C ALA A 60 -16.36 10.24 -1.73
N THR A 61 -15.39 10.08 -2.64
CA THR A 61 -15.24 8.90 -3.50
C THR A 61 -13.80 8.39 -3.50
N VAL A 62 -13.64 7.09 -3.75
CA VAL A 62 -12.33 6.43 -3.83
C VAL A 62 -11.46 7.06 -4.93
N ASP A 63 -12.07 7.49 -6.04
CA ASP A 63 -11.39 8.13 -7.18
C ASP A 63 -10.72 9.46 -6.84
N ALA A 64 -11.16 10.12 -5.76
CA ALA A 64 -10.58 11.39 -5.31
C ALA A 64 -9.45 11.20 -4.27
N LEU A 65 -9.09 9.95 -3.92
CA LEU A 65 -7.99 9.68 -3.01
C LEU A 65 -6.64 9.86 -3.72
N PRO A 66 -5.76 10.77 -3.24
CA PRO A 66 -4.42 10.92 -3.77
C PRO A 66 -3.53 9.78 -3.27
N VAL A 67 -3.80 8.55 -3.70
CA VAL A 67 -2.94 7.42 -3.37
C VAL A 67 -1.81 7.41 -4.37
N ALA A 68 -0.65 7.92 -3.96
CA ALA A 68 0.60 7.63 -4.65
C ALA A 68 0.93 6.15 -4.44
N VAL A 69 0.27 5.26 -5.19
CA VAL A 69 0.51 3.83 -5.15
C VAL A 69 1.84 3.57 -5.86
N ASN A 70 2.90 3.34 -5.08
CA ASN A 70 4.13 2.81 -5.65
C ASN A 70 3.87 1.34 -6.01
N VAL A 71 3.50 1.10 -7.28
CA VAL A 71 3.33 -0.23 -7.86
C VAL A 71 4.67 -0.67 -8.46
N VAL A 72 5.20 -1.80 -7.99
CA VAL A 72 6.36 -2.46 -8.61
C VAL A 72 5.88 -3.67 -9.41
N MET A 73 6.11 -3.65 -10.72
CA MET A 73 5.82 -4.76 -11.64
C MET A 73 6.76 -4.70 -12.85
N SER A 74 6.88 -5.79 -13.60
CA SER A 74 7.63 -5.80 -14.88
C SER A 74 6.84 -5.12 -16.00
N ASP A 75 7.53 -4.75 -17.07
CA ASP A 75 6.93 -4.16 -18.27
C ASP A 75 6.00 -5.13 -18.99
N GLU A 76 6.32 -6.42 -19.02
CA GLU A 76 5.43 -7.47 -19.54
C GLU A 76 4.11 -7.51 -18.77
N VAL A 77 4.17 -7.43 -17.43
CA VAL A 77 2.97 -7.39 -16.58
C VAL A 77 2.20 -6.09 -16.82
N LEU A 78 2.86 -4.95 -16.93
CA LEU A 78 2.19 -3.68 -17.22
C LEU A 78 1.51 -3.68 -18.59
N ALA A 79 2.21 -4.21 -19.62
CA ALA A 79 1.73 -4.32 -20.99
C ALA A 79 0.66 -5.41 -21.19
N GLY A 80 0.31 -6.17 -20.14
CA GLY A 80 -0.71 -7.23 -20.20
C GLY A 80 -0.20 -8.58 -20.69
N ASN A 81 1.09 -8.70 -21.00
CA ASN A 81 1.73 -9.92 -21.48
C ASN A 81 2.25 -10.83 -20.35
N GLY A 82 2.10 -10.42 -19.09
CA GLY A 82 2.51 -11.18 -17.90
C GLY A 82 1.44 -11.22 -16.80
N SER A 83 1.48 -12.29 -16.00
CA SER A 83 0.58 -12.54 -14.86
C SER A 83 1.26 -12.49 -13.50
N ALA A 84 2.57 -12.19 -13.46
CA ALA A 84 3.31 -12.10 -12.20
C ALA A 84 2.73 -11.03 -11.28
N ALA A 85 2.71 -11.30 -9.97
CA ALA A 85 2.15 -10.40 -8.98
C ALA A 85 2.88 -9.04 -8.98
N ALA A 86 2.11 -7.97 -8.81
CA ALA A 86 2.61 -6.62 -8.61
C ALA A 86 2.70 -6.35 -7.11
N HIS A 87 3.59 -5.46 -6.67
CA HIS A 87 3.70 -5.10 -5.26
C HIS A 87 3.20 -3.68 -5.03
N VAL A 88 2.35 -3.48 -4.02
CA VAL A 88 1.92 -2.15 -3.54
C VAL A 88 2.58 -1.87 -2.20
N THR A 89 3.37 -0.79 -2.13
CA THR A 89 4.07 -0.41 -0.89
C THR A 89 3.08 -0.27 0.29
N GLY A 90 3.34 -0.99 1.39
CA GLY A 90 2.50 -0.97 2.59
C GLY A 90 1.24 -1.84 2.53
N TYR A 91 0.94 -2.45 1.38
CA TYR A 91 -0.11 -3.45 1.21
C TYR A 91 0.48 -4.84 0.91
N GLY A 92 1.51 -4.94 0.07
CA GLY A 92 2.10 -6.21 -0.35
C GLY A 92 1.67 -6.63 -1.76
N PRO A 93 1.79 -7.93 -2.11
CA PRO A 93 1.55 -8.41 -3.46
C PRO A 93 0.06 -8.39 -3.82
N ILE A 94 -0.25 -7.88 -5.00
CA ILE A 94 -1.57 -7.89 -5.62
C ILE A 94 -1.51 -8.54 -7.02
N PRO A 95 -2.62 -9.11 -7.51
CA PRO A 95 -2.66 -9.64 -8.87
C PRO A 95 -2.35 -8.58 -9.93
N ALA A 96 -1.66 -9.00 -10.99
CA ALA A 96 -1.30 -8.17 -12.14
C ALA A 96 -2.48 -7.34 -12.70
N HIS A 97 -3.65 -7.97 -12.83
CA HIS A 97 -4.84 -7.33 -13.40
C HIS A 97 -5.38 -6.23 -12.48
N THR A 98 -5.39 -6.45 -11.16
CA THR A 98 -5.81 -5.47 -10.16
C THR A 98 -4.91 -4.25 -10.21
N ALA A 99 -3.59 -4.46 -10.26
CA ALA A 99 -2.63 -3.38 -10.37
C ALA A 99 -2.81 -2.54 -11.65
N ARG A 100 -3.06 -3.18 -12.80
CA ARG A 100 -3.35 -2.46 -14.05
C ARG A 100 -4.65 -1.66 -13.97
N GLY A 101 -5.69 -2.22 -13.33
CA GLY A 101 -6.96 -1.52 -13.09
C GLY A 101 -6.75 -0.24 -12.29
N LEU A 102 -6.05 -0.33 -11.15
CA LEU A 102 -5.71 0.83 -10.32
C LEU A 102 -4.92 1.90 -11.09
N ILE A 103 -3.96 1.49 -11.93
CA ILE A 103 -3.18 2.42 -12.74
C ILE A 103 -4.09 3.13 -13.77
N ALA A 104 -4.94 2.38 -14.47
CA ALA A 104 -5.86 2.94 -15.46
C ALA A 104 -6.84 3.95 -14.82
N GLU A 105 -7.50 3.55 -13.73
CA GLU A 105 -8.43 4.42 -12.98
C GLU A 105 -7.74 5.70 -12.51
N SER A 106 -6.50 5.60 -12.04
CA SER A 106 -5.76 6.77 -11.56
C SER A 106 -5.34 7.74 -12.67
N LEU A 107 -5.06 7.23 -13.88
CA LEU A 107 -4.76 8.05 -15.06
C LEU A 107 -6.01 8.80 -15.54
N ASP A 108 -7.18 8.15 -15.45
CA ASP A 108 -8.46 8.75 -15.83
C ASP A 108 -8.92 9.82 -14.83
N ALA A 109 -8.56 9.67 -13.54
CA ALA A 109 -8.95 10.58 -12.47
C ALA A 109 -8.01 11.82 -12.30
N ASP A 110 -6.99 11.99 -13.15
CA ASP A 110 -5.92 13.01 -13.01
C ASP A 110 -5.28 13.03 -11.60
N VAL A 111 -5.26 11.86 -10.96
CA VAL A 111 -4.65 11.67 -9.64
C VAL A 111 -3.15 11.44 -9.83
N ALA A 112 -2.34 12.00 -8.94
CA ALA A 112 -0.89 11.89 -9.01
C ALA A 112 -0.37 10.45 -8.79
N THR A 113 -0.36 9.65 -9.87
CA THR A 113 0.21 8.30 -9.86
C THR A 113 1.67 8.33 -10.26
N THR A 114 2.55 8.00 -9.31
CA THR A 114 3.98 7.90 -9.58
C THR A 114 4.34 6.45 -9.94
N LEU A 115 4.39 6.15 -11.24
CA LEU A 115 4.94 4.88 -11.71
C LEU A 115 6.46 4.93 -11.75
N ARG A 116 7.13 4.01 -11.04
CA ARG A 116 8.58 3.87 -11.07
C ARG A 116 8.97 2.53 -11.67
N ARG A 117 9.74 2.57 -12.75
CA ARG A 117 10.34 1.39 -13.36
C ARG A 117 11.47 0.90 -12.48
N VAL A 118 11.25 -0.21 -11.78
CA VAL A 118 12.31 -0.92 -11.06
C VAL A 118 12.51 -2.27 -11.76
N TYR A 119 13.61 -2.41 -12.49
CA TYR A 119 13.88 -3.59 -13.30
C TYR A 119 14.22 -4.78 -12.38
N LYS A 120 13.36 -5.80 -12.41
CA LYS A 120 13.58 -7.11 -11.85
C LYS A 120 14.26 -7.97 -12.92
N ALA A 121 15.44 -8.54 -12.64
CA ALA A 121 16.14 -9.40 -13.59
C ALA A 121 15.24 -10.62 -13.95
N PRO A 122 15.00 -10.91 -15.24
CA PRO A 122 14.01 -11.92 -15.65
C PRO A 122 14.29 -13.34 -15.14
N THR A 123 15.56 -13.66 -14.89
CA THR A 123 16.01 -15.00 -14.48
C THR A 123 16.17 -15.18 -12.97
N SER A 124 16.49 -14.12 -12.22
CA SER A 124 16.78 -14.20 -10.77
C SER A 124 15.75 -13.51 -9.88
N GLY A 125 14.89 -12.67 -10.44
CA GLY A 125 13.97 -11.87 -9.64
C GLY A 125 14.65 -10.75 -8.84
N ALA A 126 15.95 -10.50 -9.02
CA ALA A 126 16.66 -9.45 -8.30
C ALA A 126 16.39 -8.08 -8.92
N LEU A 127 16.04 -7.07 -8.11
CA LEU A 127 16.13 -5.68 -8.56
C LEU A 127 17.60 -5.38 -8.88
N PHE A 128 17.89 -4.72 -10.01
CA PHE A 128 19.27 -4.43 -10.45
C PHE A 128 20.11 -3.96 -9.26
N ALA A 129 21.13 -4.74 -8.92
CA ALA A 129 22.02 -4.47 -7.80
C ALA A 129 22.60 -3.06 -7.95
N MET A 130 22.32 -2.21 -6.96
CA MET A 130 23.00 -0.94 -6.81
C MET A 130 24.17 -1.16 -5.87
N ASP A 131 25.39 -1.25 -6.40
CA ASP A 131 26.61 -1.26 -5.58
C ASP A 131 26.81 0.15 -5.02
N SER A 132 26.43 0.33 -3.75
CA SER A 132 26.75 1.54 -3.00
C SER A 132 27.79 1.21 -1.93
N THR A 133 28.96 1.82 -2.03
CA THR A 133 30.02 1.78 -1.00
C THR A 133 29.87 2.92 0.02
N ALA A 134 28.71 3.58 0.07
CA ALA A 134 28.48 4.65 1.02
C ALA A 134 28.31 4.09 2.44
N ARG A 135 28.94 4.75 3.42
CA ARG A 135 28.80 4.41 4.85
C ARG A 135 27.36 4.60 5.36
N LEU A 136 26.67 5.61 4.86
CA LEU A 136 25.27 5.90 5.19
C LEU A 136 24.40 5.55 4.00
N PHE A 137 23.21 5.00 4.25
CA PHE A 137 22.24 4.69 3.20
C PHE A 137 21.53 5.98 2.74
N PRO A 138 21.86 6.54 1.55
CA PRO A 138 21.13 7.70 1.02
C PRO A 138 19.67 7.33 0.72
N THR A 139 18.79 8.31 0.63
CA THR A 139 17.34 8.10 0.45
C THR A 139 16.99 7.16 -0.70
N GLY A 140 17.69 7.28 -1.83
CA GLY A 140 17.48 6.39 -2.98
C GLY A 140 17.84 4.93 -2.70
N LEU A 141 18.89 4.68 -1.90
CA LEU A 141 19.31 3.33 -1.52
C LEU A 141 18.38 2.73 -0.48
N LYS A 142 17.94 3.49 0.52
CA LYS A 142 16.91 3.04 1.47
C LYS A 142 15.64 2.62 0.75
N HIS A 143 15.18 3.45 -0.17
CA HIS A 143 14.01 3.15 -0.99
C HIS A 143 14.18 1.90 -1.85
N PHE A 144 15.37 1.71 -2.45
CA PHE A 144 15.68 0.47 -3.18
C PHE A 144 15.61 -0.77 -2.26
N LEU A 145 16.17 -0.68 -1.06
CA LEU A 145 16.15 -1.78 -0.09
C LEU A 145 14.73 -2.09 0.38
N ASP A 146 13.90 -1.06 0.63
CA ASP A 146 12.49 -1.23 0.99
C ASP A 146 11.73 -2.01 -0.07
N LEU A 147 11.94 -1.67 -1.35
CA LEU A 147 11.29 -2.35 -2.47
C LEU A 147 11.86 -3.74 -2.74
N ARG A 148 13.13 -4.01 -2.39
CA ARG A 148 13.79 -5.30 -2.62
C ARG A 148 13.43 -6.31 -1.53
N ASP A 149 13.51 -5.89 -0.29
CA ASP A 149 13.48 -6.77 0.86
C ASP A 149 12.06 -6.94 1.41
N GLU A 150 11.17 -5.94 1.21
CA GLU A 150 9.75 -5.89 1.59
C GLU A 150 9.47 -6.01 3.11
N SER A 151 10.21 -6.86 3.81
CA SER A 151 10.20 -7.13 5.24
C SER A 151 11.63 -7.39 5.75
N CYS A 152 11.76 -7.59 7.06
CA CYS A 152 13.01 -7.94 7.69
C CYS A 152 13.62 -9.21 7.05
N ARG A 153 14.91 -9.16 6.73
CA ARG A 153 15.66 -10.27 6.12
C ARG A 153 16.15 -11.32 7.14
N ILE A 154 15.92 -11.10 8.44
CA ILE A 154 16.24 -12.09 9.48
C ILE A 154 15.32 -13.31 9.27
N PRO A 155 15.85 -14.54 9.24
CA PRO A 155 15.03 -15.74 9.09
C PRO A 155 13.83 -15.74 10.04
N TYR A 156 12.64 -15.97 9.49
CA TYR A 156 11.36 -16.03 10.20
C TYR A 156 10.86 -14.71 10.80
N CYS A 157 11.46 -13.57 10.44
CA CYS A 157 11.00 -12.26 10.85
C CYS A 157 10.22 -11.57 9.71
N ASP A 158 8.90 -11.40 9.89
CA ASP A 158 8.06 -10.65 8.93
C ASP A 158 7.84 -9.20 9.37
N ALA A 159 8.73 -8.65 10.20
CA ALA A 159 8.61 -7.29 10.68
C ALA A 159 8.85 -6.26 9.57
N PRO A 160 8.22 -5.07 9.62
CA PRO A 160 8.57 -3.97 8.75
C PRO A 160 10.05 -3.61 8.88
N ILE A 161 10.67 -3.15 7.78
CA ILE A 161 12.06 -2.70 7.77
C ILE A 161 12.18 -1.47 8.68
N ALA A 162 13.01 -1.58 9.72
CA ALA A 162 13.29 -0.51 10.67
C ALA A 162 14.71 0.05 10.54
N GLU A 163 15.66 -0.80 10.15
CA GLU A 163 17.08 -0.50 10.07
C GLU A 163 17.67 -1.07 8.77
N TYR A 164 18.72 -0.41 8.29
CA TYR A 164 19.47 -0.82 7.10
C TYR A 164 20.91 -1.07 7.51
N ASP A 165 21.44 -2.23 7.16
CA ASP A 165 22.79 -2.65 7.51
C ASP A 165 23.52 -3.18 6.28
N HIS A 166 24.85 -3.10 6.32
CA HIS A 166 25.71 -3.67 5.30
C HIS A 166 25.87 -5.17 5.55
N ALA A 167 25.82 -5.97 4.49
CA ALA A 167 26.05 -7.42 4.61
C ALA A 167 27.49 -7.71 5.06
N ASP A 168 28.44 -6.91 4.59
CA ASP A 168 29.83 -6.90 5.03
C ASP A 168 30.10 -5.62 5.83
N PRO A 169 30.78 -5.69 6.99
CA PRO A 169 31.10 -4.51 7.78
C PRO A 169 31.83 -3.44 6.95
N TYR A 170 31.40 -2.19 7.10
CA TYR A 170 32.07 -1.06 6.48
C TYR A 170 33.51 -0.94 6.99
N ALA A 171 34.47 -0.73 6.07
CA ALA A 171 35.89 -0.52 6.36
C ALA A 171 36.25 0.95 6.62
#